data_AF-A0A4Q3CJ29-F1
#
_entry.id   AF-A0A4Q3CJ29-F1
#
_cell.length_a   1.000
_cell.length_b   1.000
_cell.length_c   1.000
_cell.angle_alpha   90.00
_cell.angle_beta   90.00
_cell.angle_gamma   90.00
#
_symmetry.space_group_name_H-M   'P 1'
#
loop_
_entity.id
_entity.type
_entity.pdbx_description
1 polymer ?
#
loop_
_entity_poly.entity_id
_entity_poly.type
_entity_poly.pdbx_seq_one_letter_code
_entity_poly.pdbx_strand_id
1 'polypeptide(L)'
;VLIEAGANLPTVVNNGLISAQTRGYDGDAIAFRDLSGTVTSFTNTSRIASGYVDDDATDDITSGTGRALAVDLSANTTGVNFTQNEAANNARIFGGIALGSGNDQLNLLSGEIGGNVNFGAGADTLNIANARLTGDATFGGTGATVNLNNARMTGALALGASTGSLSFTNGTIYNGAITGSGAGPRSLTVNNATMNNLGDGTLNLTSMSVTNSAKVGLVVDNARVTNNTPIYNVTGTADIGANTVFTPVFSQFVASPFTLRVLNATTLNVGGPISSMLNANAPYIYDLQLVQPNANAIDLVLDVKTASELGLNTREAGAYSAVLNLLGQDDDLGAALTSIATEGEFQRGWADLMPGSDAAVLRVLSSNATAAFGATAHRLDLIANKPDAPGGAWVEEFGVYHTTDETSRSLGVDGGGFGVAAGIDVLSNGTALIGAYAALESAEMEESGRTSAPLNVAQTSFGLYGGWVNGALAVNGAASYGFVDFTSDRQIAVGGLTDRLRAEWNGQSYTAAARATYTMPLGWIDLKPYIATDYIGFKQDSYSETAT
;
A
#
# COMPACT_ATOMS: atom_id res chain seq x y z
N VAL A 1 -22.81 -23.52 30.42
CA VAL A 1 -23.22 -23.51 31.84
C VAL A 1 -24.39 -22.55 31.97
N LEU A 2 -25.50 -22.98 32.56
CA LEU A 2 -26.70 -22.15 32.75
C LEU A 2 -27.07 -22.13 34.24
N ILE A 3 -27.23 -20.92 34.79
CA ILE A 3 -27.74 -20.68 36.13
C ILE A 3 -29.13 -20.09 36.00
N GLU A 4 -30.12 -20.81 36.52
CA GLU A 4 -31.54 -20.47 36.37
C GLU A 4 -31.99 -19.40 37.35
N ALA A 5 -33.08 -18.71 37.00
CA ALA A 5 -33.71 -17.73 37.87
C ALA A 5 -34.02 -18.32 39.27
N GLY A 6 -33.78 -17.53 40.32
CA GLY A 6 -33.96 -17.95 41.72
C GLY A 6 -32.79 -18.74 42.32
N ALA A 7 -31.77 -19.10 41.54
CA ALA A 7 -30.52 -19.65 42.08
C ALA A 7 -29.68 -18.57 42.80
N ASN A 8 -28.82 -19.00 43.71
CA ASN A 8 -27.86 -18.15 44.41
C ASN A 8 -26.44 -18.65 44.16
N LEU A 9 -25.69 -17.95 43.32
CA LEU A 9 -24.31 -18.25 42.95
C LEU A 9 -23.47 -16.97 42.99
N PRO A 10 -23.01 -16.53 44.18
CA PRO A 10 -22.31 -15.26 44.30
C PRO A 10 -20.92 -15.27 43.65
N THR A 11 -20.29 -16.44 43.52
CA THR A 11 -18.91 -16.58 43.06
C THR A 11 -18.78 -17.67 41.99
N VAL A 12 -18.08 -17.35 40.92
CA VAL A 12 -17.70 -18.27 39.84
C VAL A 12 -16.18 -18.26 39.69
N VAL A 13 -15.55 -19.43 39.66
CA VAL A 13 -14.12 -19.58 39.36
C VAL A 13 -13.96 -20.63 38.25
N ASN A 14 -13.48 -20.20 37.08
CA ASN A 14 -13.09 -21.09 36.00
C ASN A 14 -11.57 -21.29 35.98
N ASN A 15 -11.14 -22.51 36.25
CA ASN A 15 -9.74 -22.95 36.08
C ASN A 15 -9.59 -23.99 34.95
N GLY A 16 -10.66 -24.29 34.21
CA GLY A 16 -10.70 -25.26 33.12
C GLY A 16 -11.19 -24.66 31.82
N LEU A 17 -11.85 -25.48 31.00
CA LEU A 17 -12.48 -25.04 29.75
C LEU A 17 -13.99 -24.93 29.96
N ILE A 18 -14.54 -23.73 29.74
CA ILE A 18 -15.98 -23.52 29.53
C ILE A 18 -16.18 -23.23 28.04
N SER A 19 -16.94 -24.06 27.34
CA SER A 19 -17.13 -23.89 25.90
C SER A 19 -18.57 -24.13 25.49
N ALA A 20 -19.07 -23.34 24.55
CA ALA A 20 -20.30 -23.60 23.81
C ALA A 20 -20.05 -23.38 22.31
N GLN A 21 -20.58 -24.26 21.48
CA GLN A 21 -20.48 -24.14 20.03
C GLN A 21 -21.83 -24.49 19.42
N THR A 22 -22.22 -23.75 18.39
CA THR A 22 -23.35 -24.07 17.52
C THR A 22 -22.83 -24.40 16.13
N ARG A 23 -23.56 -25.25 15.41
CA ARG A 23 -23.34 -25.49 13.98
C ARG A 23 -24.29 -24.60 13.20
N GLY A 24 -23.78 -23.97 12.15
CA GLY A 24 -24.50 -22.92 11.43
C GLY A 24 -24.57 -21.61 12.22
N TYR A 25 -24.93 -20.53 11.52
CA TYR A 25 -24.92 -19.18 12.08
C TYR A 25 -26.17 -18.81 12.86
N ASP A 26 -27.25 -19.59 12.78
CA ASP A 26 -28.58 -19.22 13.34
C ASP A 26 -28.73 -19.48 14.85
N GLY A 27 -27.86 -20.30 15.44
CA GLY A 27 -27.97 -20.72 16.84
C GLY A 27 -27.15 -19.87 17.81
N ASP A 28 -27.73 -19.52 18.96
CA ASP A 28 -27.01 -18.87 20.07
C ASP A 28 -25.99 -19.82 20.72
N ALA A 29 -24.71 -19.46 20.70
CA ALA A 29 -23.62 -20.14 21.41
C ALA A 29 -23.27 -19.36 22.68
N ILE A 30 -23.69 -19.86 23.85
CA ILE A 30 -23.45 -19.17 25.13
C ILE A 30 -22.76 -20.09 26.14
N ALA A 31 -21.49 -19.79 26.43
CA ALA A 31 -20.65 -20.68 27.21
C ALA A 31 -20.99 -20.64 28.71
N PHE A 32 -21.23 -19.45 29.26
CA PHE A 32 -21.75 -19.25 30.61
C PHE A 32 -22.89 -18.23 30.60
N ARG A 33 -24.02 -18.57 31.22
CA ARG A 33 -25.18 -17.68 31.37
C ARG A 33 -25.71 -17.71 32.79
N ASP A 34 -25.89 -16.54 33.39
CA ASP A 34 -26.60 -16.36 34.66
C ASP A 34 -27.90 -15.59 34.48
N LEU A 35 -29.04 -16.27 34.66
CA LEU A 35 -30.37 -15.68 34.67
C LEU A 35 -30.84 -15.31 36.08
N SER A 36 -30.12 -15.73 37.12
CA SER A 36 -30.47 -15.43 38.50
C SER A 36 -30.03 -14.04 38.94
N GLY A 37 -29.00 -13.49 38.28
CA GLY A 37 -28.46 -12.16 38.54
C GLY A 37 -27.72 -12.07 39.87
N THR A 38 -27.26 -13.20 40.41
CA THR A 38 -26.64 -13.27 41.73
C THR A 38 -25.12 -13.33 41.70
N VAL A 39 -24.50 -13.56 40.53
CA VAL A 39 -23.04 -13.57 40.39
C VAL A 39 -22.47 -12.19 40.69
N THR A 40 -21.65 -12.07 41.75
CA THR A 40 -20.97 -10.82 42.12
C THR A 40 -19.47 -10.87 41.83
N SER A 41 -18.90 -12.08 41.73
CA SER A 41 -17.49 -12.31 41.42
C SER A 41 -17.35 -13.41 40.38
N PHE A 42 -16.67 -13.10 39.28
CA PHE A 42 -16.37 -14.07 38.23
C PHE A 42 -14.87 -14.05 37.96
N THR A 43 -14.18 -15.16 38.20
CA THR A 43 -12.74 -15.28 37.95
C THR A 43 -12.47 -16.31 36.87
N ASN A 44 -11.77 -15.92 35.80
CA ASN A 44 -11.26 -16.82 34.78
C ASN A 44 -9.73 -16.91 34.87
N THR A 45 -9.21 -18.12 35.06
CA THR A 45 -7.78 -18.42 35.05
C THR A 45 -7.39 -19.41 33.96
N SER A 46 -8.28 -19.65 32.98
CA SER A 46 -8.03 -20.58 31.86
C SER A 46 -8.87 -20.15 30.65
N ARG A 47 -9.65 -21.03 30.02
CA ARG A 47 -10.31 -20.75 28.75
C ARG A 47 -11.82 -20.71 28.86
N ILE A 48 -12.42 -19.67 28.27
CA ILE A 48 -13.84 -19.61 27.94
C ILE A 48 -13.97 -19.38 26.43
N ALA A 49 -14.80 -20.15 25.76
CA ALA A 49 -14.98 -20.01 24.32
C ALA A 49 -16.45 -20.16 23.93
N SER A 50 -16.93 -19.25 23.10
CA SER A 50 -18.16 -19.41 22.34
C SER A 50 -17.90 -19.10 20.87
N GLY A 51 -18.53 -19.85 19.97
CA GLY A 51 -18.45 -19.54 18.54
C GLY A 51 -19.26 -20.49 17.70
N TYR A 52 -19.35 -20.17 16.41
CA TYR A 52 -19.98 -21.01 15.40
C TYR A 52 -18.94 -21.95 14.79
N VAL A 53 -19.40 -23.11 14.36
CA VAL A 53 -18.68 -23.96 13.42
C VAL A 53 -19.44 -23.88 12.10
N ASP A 54 -18.78 -23.30 11.10
CA ASP A 54 -19.26 -23.25 9.74
C ASP A 54 -19.32 -24.66 9.16
N ASP A 55 -20.51 -25.09 8.74
CA ASP A 55 -20.75 -26.38 8.09
C ASP A 55 -20.95 -26.26 6.57
N ASP A 56 -21.05 -25.04 6.03
CA ASP A 56 -21.18 -24.78 4.60
C ASP A 56 -20.73 -23.35 4.22
N ALA A 57 -19.61 -23.25 3.49
CA ALA A 57 -19.06 -21.98 3.02
C ALA A 57 -19.91 -21.29 1.93
N THR A 58 -21.07 -21.85 1.55
CA THR A 58 -21.98 -21.34 0.50
C THR A 58 -23.35 -20.91 1.02
N ASP A 59 -23.58 -20.88 2.33
CA ASP A 59 -24.88 -20.53 2.89
C ASP A 59 -25.28 -19.05 2.68
N ASP A 60 -26.44 -18.84 2.05
CA ASP A 60 -27.16 -17.56 2.04
C ASP A 60 -27.92 -17.39 3.36
N ILE A 61 -27.25 -16.84 4.39
CA ILE A 61 -27.84 -16.58 5.71
C ILE A 61 -28.93 -15.49 5.60
N THR A 62 -30.21 -15.87 5.70
CA THR A 62 -31.36 -14.95 5.59
C THR A 62 -32.06 -14.67 6.93
N SER A 63 -31.73 -15.41 7.98
CA SER A 63 -32.30 -15.37 9.33
C SER A 63 -31.54 -14.43 10.29
N GLY A 64 -30.39 -13.91 9.88
CA GLY A 64 -29.46 -13.16 10.73
C GLY A 64 -28.58 -14.08 11.59
N THR A 65 -27.36 -13.65 11.89
CA THR A 65 -26.45 -14.43 12.76
C THR A 65 -26.99 -14.46 14.19
N GLY A 66 -27.11 -15.63 14.81
CA GLY A 66 -27.30 -15.84 16.25
C GLY A 66 -26.18 -15.22 17.08
N ARG A 67 -26.18 -15.33 18.40
CA ARG A 67 -25.19 -14.70 19.30
C ARG A 67 -24.10 -15.65 19.79
N ALA A 68 -22.84 -15.22 19.75
CA ALA A 68 -21.71 -15.91 20.37
C ALA A 68 -21.24 -15.13 21.61
N LEU A 69 -21.72 -15.54 22.79
CA LEU A 69 -21.28 -14.98 24.07
C LEU A 69 -20.49 -15.99 24.89
N ALA A 70 -19.28 -15.59 25.27
CA ALA A 70 -18.51 -16.34 26.24
C ALA A 70 -19.21 -16.30 27.60
N VAL A 71 -19.67 -15.12 28.02
CA VAL A 71 -20.31 -14.92 29.31
C VAL A 71 -21.49 -13.94 29.18
N ASP A 72 -22.65 -14.35 29.67
CA ASP A 72 -23.88 -13.56 29.74
C ASP A 72 -24.30 -13.41 31.22
N LEU A 73 -23.98 -12.24 31.81
CA LEU A 73 -24.36 -11.82 33.17
C LEU A 73 -25.35 -10.65 33.13
N SER A 74 -26.03 -10.45 32.00
CA SER A 74 -26.89 -9.29 31.76
C SER A 74 -28.10 -9.17 32.72
N ALA A 75 -28.47 -10.25 33.40
CA ALA A 75 -29.51 -10.25 34.44
C ALA A 75 -29.05 -9.65 35.78
N ASN A 76 -27.74 -9.42 35.98
CA ASN A 76 -27.24 -8.84 37.21
C ASN A 76 -27.58 -7.34 37.31
N THR A 77 -28.12 -6.90 38.45
CA THR A 77 -28.45 -5.48 38.67
C THR A 77 -27.65 -4.85 39.80
N THR A 78 -26.76 -5.60 40.46
CA THR A 78 -25.98 -5.16 41.63
C THR A 78 -24.54 -4.79 41.30
N GLY A 79 -24.01 -5.30 40.20
CA GLY A 79 -22.63 -5.17 39.76
C GLY A 79 -21.84 -6.47 39.93
N VAL A 80 -20.92 -6.71 39.01
CA VAL A 80 -20.03 -7.87 38.93
C VAL A 80 -18.58 -7.42 38.90
N ASN A 81 -17.73 -8.04 39.71
CA ASN A 81 -16.28 -7.99 39.54
C ASN A 81 -15.81 -9.20 38.72
N PHE A 82 -15.63 -8.98 37.41
CA PHE A 82 -15.09 -9.96 36.47
C PHE A 82 -13.57 -9.81 36.39
N THR A 83 -12.82 -10.86 36.69
CA THR A 83 -11.36 -10.86 36.62
C THR A 83 -10.85 -12.00 35.75
N GLN A 84 -10.07 -11.67 34.73
CA GLN A 84 -9.21 -12.61 34.05
C GLN A 84 -7.77 -12.44 34.53
N ASN A 85 -7.22 -13.52 35.09
CA ASN A 85 -5.88 -13.56 35.64
C ASN A 85 -5.36 -14.98 35.54
N GLU A 86 -4.21 -15.16 34.93
CA GLU A 86 -3.44 -16.40 34.96
C GLU A 86 -1.94 -16.08 34.99
N ALA A 87 -1.20 -16.78 35.86
CA ALA A 87 0.19 -16.48 36.18
C ALA A 87 1.19 -16.85 35.05
N ALA A 88 0.81 -17.74 34.14
CA ALA A 88 1.61 -18.21 33.00
C ALA A 88 1.18 -17.62 31.63
N ASN A 89 0.28 -16.62 31.61
CA ASN A 89 -0.23 -15.89 30.43
C ASN A 89 -1.07 -16.68 29.41
N ASN A 90 -1.82 -17.72 29.81
CA ASN A 90 -2.64 -18.53 28.89
C ASN A 90 -4.16 -18.38 29.05
N ALA A 91 -4.66 -17.50 29.92
CA ALA A 91 -6.10 -17.26 29.99
C ALA A 91 -6.63 -16.59 28.72
N ARG A 92 -7.72 -17.14 28.15
CA ARG A 92 -8.33 -16.62 26.92
C ARG A 92 -9.84 -16.67 27.00
N ILE A 93 -10.47 -15.60 26.55
CA ILE A 93 -11.91 -15.56 26.30
C ILE A 93 -12.12 -15.30 24.80
N PHE A 94 -12.90 -16.17 24.15
CA PHE A 94 -13.37 -15.95 22.78
C PHE A 94 -14.89 -15.90 22.77
N GLY A 95 -15.46 -14.86 22.19
CA GLY A 95 -16.88 -14.54 22.27
C GLY A 95 -17.15 -13.31 23.14
N GLY A 96 -18.35 -12.73 22.97
CA GLY A 96 -18.71 -11.51 23.69
C GLY A 96 -18.93 -11.72 25.19
N ILE A 97 -18.81 -10.64 25.96
CA ILE A 97 -19.16 -10.58 27.38
C ILE A 97 -20.29 -9.57 27.52
N ALA A 98 -21.41 -9.99 28.11
CA ALA A 98 -22.51 -9.09 28.46
C ALA A 98 -22.64 -8.99 29.98
N LEU A 99 -22.57 -7.77 30.49
CA LEU A 99 -22.73 -7.43 31.89
C LEU A 99 -24.06 -6.70 32.11
N GLY A 100 -24.32 -6.31 33.35
CA GLY A 100 -25.64 -6.04 33.89
C GLY A 100 -26.04 -4.57 33.88
N SER A 101 -26.96 -4.21 34.77
CA SER A 101 -27.33 -2.81 35.02
C SER A 101 -26.72 -2.23 36.30
N GLY A 102 -25.88 -3.02 36.98
CA GLY A 102 -25.17 -2.60 38.18
C GLY A 102 -23.81 -2.03 37.84
N ASN A 103 -23.05 -1.58 38.85
CA ASN A 103 -21.72 -1.05 38.59
C ASN A 103 -20.75 -2.21 38.36
N ASP A 104 -20.38 -2.44 37.10
CA ASP A 104 -19.59 -3.59 36.71
C ASP A 104 -18.10 -3.24 36.58
N GLN A 105 -17.23 -4.20 36.91
CA GLN A 105 -15.79 -4.07 36.77
C GLN A 105 -15.21 -5.27 36.03
N LEU A 106 -14.57 -5.03 34.89
CA LEU A 106 -13.79 -6.01 34.14
C LEU A 106 -12.30 -5.75 34.32
N ASN A 107 -11.60 -6.68 34.96
CA ASN A 107 -10.15 -6.68 35.15
C ASN A 107 -9.50 -7.73 34.26
N LEU A 108 -8.92 -7.31 33.15
CA LEU A 108 -8.13 -8.16 32.26
C LEU A 108 -6.64 -7.99 32.60
N LEU A 109 -6.13 -8.86 33.48
CA LEU A 109 -4.80 -8.74 34.08
C LEU A 109 -3.74 -9.62 33.42
N SER A 110 -4.15 -10.57 32.57
CA SER A 110 -3.27 -11.30 31.67
C SER A 110 -4.05 -11.95 30.52
N GLY A 111 -3.32 -12.44 29.52
CA GLY A 111 -3.90 -13.14 28.37
C GLY A 111 -4.69 -12.23 27.44
N GLU A 112 -5.76 -12.76 26.85
CA GLU A 112 -6.55 -12.05 25.84
C GLU A 112 -8.06 -12.27 25.92
N ILE A 113 -8.80 -11.30 25.40
CA ILE A 113 -10.23 -11.38 25.10
C ILE A 113 -10.40 -11.05 23.61
N GLY A 114 -11.02 -11.95 22.86
CA GLY A 114 -11.47 -11.75 21.48
C GLY A 114 -12.99 -11.76 21.41
N GLY A 115 -13.60 -10.59 21.37
CA GLY A 115 -15.05 -10.40 21.39
C GLY A 115 -15.44 -9.09 22.06
N ASN A 116 -16.66 -8.62 21.78
CA ASN A 116 -17.16 -7.36 22.31
C ASN A 116 -17.54 -7.49 23.80
N VAL A 117 -17.32 -6.43 24.56
CA VAL A 117 -17.73 -6.31 25.96
C VAL A 117 -18.83 -5.25 26.05
N ASN A 118 -20.02 -5.67 26.46
CA ASN A 118 -21.12 -4.78 26.78
C ASN A 118 -21.24 -4.66 28.30
N PHE A 119 -20.93 -3.48 28.84
CA PHE A 119 -21.05 -3.21 30.27
C PHE A 119 -22.49 -2.96 30.72
N GLY A 120 -23.42 -2.73 29.79
CA GLY A 120 -24.80 -2.43 30.14
C GLY A 120 -24.94 -1.05 30.80
N ALA A 121 -25.73 -0.97 31.87
CA ALA A 121 -25.94 0.28 32.61
C ALA A 121 -25.17 0.24 33.92
N GLY A 122 -24.94 1.39 34.56
CA GLY A 122 -24.12 1.48 35.76
C GLY A 122 -22.98 2.48 35.63
N ALA A 123 -22.15 2.57 36.66
CA ALA A 123 -20.87 3.25 36.59
C ALA A 123 -19.77 2.20 36.46
N ASP A 124 -19.40 1.89 35.23
CA ASP A 124 -18.64 0.68 34.93
C ASP A 124 -17.16 0.97 34.68
N THR A 125 -16.33 -0.05 34.91
CA THR A 125 -14.88 0.06 34.86
C THR A 125 -14.27 -1.06 34.01
N LEU A 126 -13.50 -0.68 32.99
CA LEU A 126 -12.59 -1.55 32.25
C LEU A 126 -11.16 -1.30 32.69
N ASN A 127 -10.50 -2.32 33.24
CA ASN A 127 -9.08 -2.30 33.53
C ASN A 127 -8.38 -3.36 32.69
N ILE A 128 -7.38 -2.97 31.89
CA ILE A 128 -6.50 -3.89 31.17
C ILE A 128 -5.07 -3.63 31.60
N ALA A 129 -4.40 -4.65 32.11
CA ALA A 129 -3.00 -4.60 32.51
C ALA A 129 -2.24 -5.78 31.92
N ASN A 130 -1.13 -5.52 31.20
CA ASN A 130 -0.29 -6.57 30.60
C ASN A 130 -1.06 -7.61 29.74
N ALA A 131 -2.12 -7.16 29.07
CA ALA A 131 -3.06 -8.04 28.38
C ALA A 131 -3.64 -7.39 27.12
N ARG A 132 -4.40 -8.17 26.34
CA ARG A 132 -4.96 -7.75 25.04
C ARG A 132 -6.47 -7.90 24.96
N LEU A 133 -7.17 -6.86 24.49
CA LEU A 133 -8.58 -6.94 24.11
C LEU A 133 -8.74 -6.63 22.62
N THR A 134 -9.42 -7.50 21.89
CA THR A 134 -9.81 -7.27 20.50
C THR A 134 -11.32 -7.43 20.38
N GLY A 135 -11.99 -6.31 20.18
CA GLY A 135 -13.44 -6.17 20.24
C GLY A 135 -13.82 -4.83 20.86
N ASP A 136 -15.06 -4.41 20.65
CA ASP A 136 -15.57 -3.14 21.14
C ASP A 136 -15.91 -3.23 22.64
N ALA A 137 -15.74 -2.13 23.37
CA ALA A 137 -16.26 -2.00 24.73
C ALA A 137 -17.32 -0.88 24.78
N THR A 138 -18.54 -1.25 25.17
CA THR A 138 -19.69 -0.34 25.20
C THR A 138 -20.18 -0.12 26.62
N PHE A 139 -20.35 1.15 26.99
CA PHE A 139 -20.86 1.61 28.27
C PHE A 139 -22.19 2.33 28.04
N GLY A 140 -23.29 1.78 28.56
CA GLY A 140 -24.64 2.34 28.42
C GLY A 140 -25.11 3.16 29.63
N GLY A 141 -24.32 3.19 30.69
CA GLY A 141 -24.72 3.71 32.00
C GLY A 141 -24.40 5.17 32.30
N THR A 142 -24.21 5.43 33.60
CA THR A 142 -23.95 6.74 34.20
C THR A 142 -22.48 7.12 34.27
N GLY A 143 -21.56 6.18 34.02
CA GLY A 143 -20.13 6.46 33.98
C GLY A 143 -19.32 5.37 33.31
N ALA A 144 -18.25 5.76 32.63
CA ALA A 144 -17.30 4.84 31.99
C ALA A 144 -15.88 5.15 32.45
N THR A 145 -15.24 4.22 33.17
CA THR A 145 -13.83 4.32 33.55
C THR A 145 -13.01 3.29 32.76
N VAL A 146 -12.04 3.74 31.98
CA VAL A 146 -11.16 2.87 31.17
C VAL A 146 -9.71 3.13 31.55
N ASN A 147 -9.06 2.10 32.09
CA ASN A 147 -7.65 2.14 32.47
C ASN A 147 -6.88 1.06 31.72
N LEU A 148 -6.00 1.48 30.80
CA LEU A 148 -5.11 0.59 30.06
C LEU A 148 -3.67 0.87 30.50
N ASN A 149 -2.98 -0.17 30.98
CA ASN A 149 -1.62 -0.10 31.49
C ASN A 149 -0.76 -1.21 30.87
N ASN A 150 0.25 -0.85 30.08
CA ASN A 150 1.03 -1.83 29.30
C ASN A 150 0.11 -2.82 28.55
N ALA A 151 -0.96 -2.30 27.96
CA ALA A 151 -2.04 -3.08 27.36
C ALA A 151 -2.14 -2.86 25.86
N ARG A 152 -2.78 -3.79 25.16
CA ARG A 152 -3.15 -3.60 23.75
C ARG A 152 -4.66 -3.69 23.61
N MET A 153 -5.29 -2.69 23.01
CA MET A 153 -6.71 -2.73 22.69
C MET A 153 -6.95 -2.34 21.25
N THR A 154 -7.68 -3.18 20.54
CA THR A 154 -8.20 -2.91 19.20
C THR A 154 -9.72 -3.04 19.23
N GLY A 155 -10.43 -1.97 18.90
CA GLY A 155 -11.89 -1.91 18.97
C GLY A 155 -12.39 -0.59 19.53
N ALA A 156 -13.65 -0.27 19.27
CA ALA A 156 -14.26 0.98 19.68
C ALA A 156 -14.46 1.04 21.20
N LEU A 157 -14.33 2.25 21.76
CA LEU A 157 -14.75 2.60 23.11
C LEU A 157 -15.96 3.54 23.01
N ALA A 158 -17.14 3.04 23.36
CA ALA A 158 -18.37 3.82 23.39
C ALA A 158 -18.73 4.17 24.85
N LEU A 159 -18.41 5.39 25.27
CA LEU A 159 -18.46 5.81 26.69
C LEU A 159 -19.86 6.17 27.22
N GLY A 160 -20.89 6.12 26.38
CA GLY A 160 -22.25 6.49 26.77
C GLY A 160 -22.43 7.99 27.07
N ALA A 161 -23.55 8.32 27.73
CA ALA A 161 -24.13 9.68 27.79
C ALA A 161 -23.50 10.63 28.85
N SER A 162 -22.85 10.04 29.84
CA SER A 162 -22.64 10.66 31.15
C SER A 162 -21.16 10.97 31.39
N THR A 163 -20.55 10.48 32.48
CA THR A 163 -19.16 10.76 32.82
C THR A 163 -18.21 9.75 32.17
N GLY A 164 -17.00 10.19 31.81
CA GLY A 164 -15.98 9.31 31.23
C GLY A 164 -14.58 9.61 31.75
N SER A 165 -13.79 8.58 32.04
CA SER A 165 -12.36 8.71 32.33
C SER A 165 -11.58 7.69 31.52
N LEU A 166 -10.66 8.18 30.69
CA LEU A 166 -9.77 7.37 29.86
C LEU A 166 -8.32 7.57 30.33
N SER A 167 -7.62 6.48 30.61
CA SER A 167 -6.22 6.49 31.00
C SER A 167 -5.44 5.42 30.24
N PHE A 168 -4.53 5.86 29.37
CA PHE A 168 -3.65 5.00 28.57
C PHE A 168 -2.21 5.24 29.00
N THR A 169 -1.58 4.21 29.57
CA THR A 169 -0.31 4.37 30.30
C THR A 169 0.70 3.25 30.01
N ASN A 170 1.97 3.49 30.31
CA ASN A 170 3.03 2.46 30.37
C ASN A 170 3.19 1.61 29.10
N GLY A 171 3.33 2.23 27.94
CA GLY A 171 3.53 1.54 26.66
C GLY A 171 2.24 0.98 26.04
N THR A 172 1.07 1.37 26.55
CA THR A 172 -0.22 0.98 25.98
C THR A 172 -0.33 1.34 24.50
N ILE A 173 -0.95 0.47 23.71
CA ILE A 173 -1.35 0.74 22.32
C ILE A 173 -2.87 0.61 22.24
N TYR A 174 -3.55 1.69 21.90
CA TYR A 174 -4.99 1.73 21.64
C TYR A 174 -5.26 2.12 20.19
N ASN A 175 -6.01 1.27 19.48
CA ASN A 175 -6.46 1.51 18.12
C ASN A 175 -7.98 1.30 18.03
N GLY A 176 -8.76 2.37 17.87
CA GLY A 176 -10.21 2.27 17.73
C GLY A 176 -10.91 3.62 17.84
N ALA A 177 -12.19 3.66 17.51
CA ALA A 177 -12.99 4.87 17.68
C ALA A 177 -13.34 5.09 19.15
N ILE A 178 -13.08 6.28 19.67
CA ILE A 178 -13.55 6.72 20.99
C ILE A 178 -14.75 7.63 20.76
N THR A 179 -15.91 7.16 21.20
CA THR A 179 -17.17 7.89 21.06
C THR A 179 -17.81 8.15 22.42
N GLY A 180 -18.55 9.24 22.52
CA GLY A 180 -19.38 9.54 23.68
C GLY A 180 -20.67 10.20 23.19
N SER A 181 -21.80 9.75 23.72
CA SER A 181 -23.09 10.43 23.50
C SER A 181 -23.29 11.47 24.59
N GLY A 182 -24.03 12.56 24.38
CA GLY A 182 -24.31 13.52 25.46
C GLY A 182 -23.12 14.33 26.02
N ALA A 183 -23.43 15.13 27.05
CA ALA A 183 -22.62 16.28 27.48
C ALA A 183 -21.92 16.11 28.85
N GLY A 184 -21.92 14.91 29.43
CA GLY A 184 -21.25 14.70 30.71
C GLY A 184 -19.72 14.85 30.61
N PRO A 185 -19.05 15.15 31.74
CA PRO A 185 -17.63 15.46 31.76
C PRO A 185 -16.77 14.25 31.41
N ARG A 186 -15.73 14.45 30.59
CA ARG A 186 -14.82 13.39 30.15
C ARG A 186 -13.35 13.79 30.27
N SER A 187 -12.52 12.96 30.87
CA SER A 187 -11.07 13.18 30.94
C SER A 187 -10.30 12.18 30.11
N LEU A 188 -9.24 12.63 29.45
CA LEU A 188 -8.30 11.78 28.70
C LEU A 188 -6.87 11.96 29.21
N THR A 189 -6.23 10.85 29.57
CA THR A 189 -4.79 10.81 29.87
C THR A 189 -4.09 9.83 28.93
N VAL A 190 -3.07 10.30 28.22
CA VAL A 190 -2.16 9.48 27.41
C VAL A 190 -0.74 9.72 27.92
N ASN A 191 -0.15 8.71 28.56
CA ASN A 191 1.15 8.84 29.22
C ASN A 191 2.09 7.71 28.78
N ASN A 192 3.13 8.03 28.03
CA ASN A 192 4.02 7.01 27.44
C ASN A 192 3.22 5.92 26.71
N ALA A 193 2.22 6.29 25.92
CA ALA A 193 1.31 5.38 25.24
C ALA A 193 1.05 5.84 23.81
N THR A 194 0.64 4.92 22.95
CA THR A 194 0.15 5.20 21.60
C THR A 194 -1.36 5.10 21.57
N MET A 195 -2.03 6.16 21.14
CA MET A 195 -3.50 6.23 21.06
C MET A 195 -3.91 6.74 19.68
N ASN A 196 -4.61 5.90 18.92
CA ASN A 196 -5.18 6.24 17.64
C ASN A 196 -6.71 6.26 17.79
N ASN A 197 -7.28 7.45 17.97
CA ASN A 197 -8.73 7.65 18.02
C ASN A 197 -9.27 7.68 16.59
N LEU A 198 -9.92 6.60 16.17
CA LEU A 198 -10.49 6.43 14.84
C LEU A 198 -11.94 6.93 14.71
N GLY A 199 -12.38 7.77 15.64
CA GLY A 199 -13.72 8.37 15.59
C GLY A 199 -13.83 9.45 14.49
N ASP A 200 -14.94 9.45 13.78
CA ASP A 200 -15.33 10.45 12.77
C ASP A 200 -15.77 11.79 13.40
N GLY A 201 -16.31 11.75 14.62
CA GLY A 201 -16.76 12.93 15.37
C GLY A 201 -15.66 13.65 16.18
N THR A 202 -16.06 14.76 16.80
CA THR A 202 -15.24 15.43 17.82
C THR A 202 -15.35 14.74 19.17
N LEU A 203 -14.21 14.36 19.76
CA LEU A 203 -14.18 13.90 21.15
C LEU A 203 -14.22 15.11 22.09
N ASN A 204 -15.36 15.30 22.76
CA ASN A 204 -15.55 16.35 23.74
C ASN A 204 -15.03 15.92 25.11
N LEU A 205 -14.14 16.72 25.68
CA LEU A 205 -13.44 16.46 26.93
C LEU A 205 -13.53 17.68 27.87
N THR A 206 -13.47 17.44 29.17
CA THR A 206 -13.25 18.47 30.19
C THR A 206 -11.78 18.66 30.52
N SER A 207 -10.96 17.63 30.34
CA SER A 207 -9.51 17.73 30.50
C SER A 207 -8.78 16.73 29.61
N MET A 208 -7.58 17.11 29.18
CA MET A 208 -6.70 16.28 28.36
C MET A 208 -5.27 16.41 28.85
N SER A 209 -4.57 15.29 29.05
CA SER A 209 -3.15 15.25 29.37
C SER A 209 -2.44 14.27 28.46
N VAL A 210 -1.49 14.75 27.66
CA VAL A 210 -0.69 13.94 26.73
C VAL A 210 0.77 14.17 27.08
N THR A 211 1.42 13.17 27.68
CA THR A 211 2.71 13.37 28.37
C THR A 211 3.66 12.18 28.24
N ASN A 212 4.91 12.35 28.66
CA ASN A 212 5.94 11.29 28.73
C ASN A 212 6.14 10.55 27.39
N SER A 213 6.35 11.28 26.30
CA SER A 213 6.54 10.69 24.96
C SER A 213 5.34 9.92 24.41
N ALA A 214 4.13 10.36 24.78
CA ALA A 214 2.90 9.85 24.21
C ALA A 214 2.84 10.09 22.68
N LYS A 215 2.23 9.15 21.98
CA LYS A 215 1.99 9.19 20.54
C LYS A 215 0.48 9.24 20.30
N VAL A 216 0.00 10.24 19.56
CA VAL A 216 -1.43 10.44 19.31
C VAL A 216 -1.70 10.48 17.82
N GLY A 217 -2.55 9.57 17.34
CA GLY A 217 -3.06 9.59 15.98
C GLY A 217 -4.05 10.73 15.78
N LEU A 218 -3.93 11.43 14.66
CA LEU A 218 -4.85 12.48 14.22
C LEU A 218 -5.56 11.97 12.96
N VAL A 219 -6.78 11.46 13.10
CA VAL A 219 -7.51 10.95 11.93
C VAL A 219 -7.94 12.10 11.04
N VAL A 220 -7.61 11.96 9.76
CA VAL A 220 -7.93 12.90 8.69
C VAL A 220 -8.77 12.16 7.65
N ASP A 221 -9.98 12.66 7.44
CA ASP A 221 -10.91 12.19 6.42
C ASP A 221 -11.54 13.40 5.69
N ASN A 222 -12.11 13.16 4.51
CA ASN A 222 -12.64 14.24 3.67
C ASN A 222 -13.84 14.97 4.30
N ALA A 223 -14.67 14.28 5.10
CA ALA A 223 -15.82 14.88 5.77
C ALA A 223 -15.40 15.85 6.88
N ARG A 224 -14.38 15.46 7.66
CA ARG A 224 -13.76 16.27 8.72
C ARG A 224 -13.07 17.50 8.15
N VAL A 225 -12.33 17.36 7.05
CA VAL A 225 -11.69 18.48 6.35
C VAL A 225 -12.75 19.46 5.82
N THR A 226 -13.77 18.95 5.12
CA THR A 226 -14.84 19.79 4.52
C THR A 226 -15.59 20.61 5.57
N ASN A 227 -15.89 20.01 6.73
CA ASN A 227 -16.63 20.67 7.80
C ASN A 227 -15.72 21.38 8.83
N ASN A 228 -14.40 21.27 8.70
CA ASN A 228 -13.41 21.68 9.69
C ASN A 228 -13.74 21.19 11.12
N THR A 229 -14.13 19.92 11.23
CA THR A 229 -14.57 19.31 12.49
C THR A 229 -13.37 19.00 13.39
N PRO A 230 -13.27 19.60 14.60
CA PRO A 230 -12.15 19.34 15.52
C PRO A 230 -12.04 17.86 15.90
N ILE A 231 -10.82 17.32 16.06
CA ILE A 231 -10.63 15.96 16.60
C ILE A 231 -10.93 15.98 18.10
N TYR A 232 -10.37 16.95 18.82
CA TYR A 232 -10.58 17.14 20.25
C TYR A 232 -11.14 18.52 20.55
N ASN A 233 -12.13 18.57 21.44
CA ASN A 233 -12.63 19.81 22.01
C ASN A 233 -12.60 19.71 23.55
N VAL A 234 -11.71 20.47 24.17
CA VAL A 234 -11.43 20.42 25.61
C VAL A 234 -12.01 21.66 26.28
N THR A 235 -13.13 21.53 26.99
CA THR A 235 -13.78 22.66 27.65
C THR A 235 -13.00 23.20 28.85
N GLY A 236 -11.98 22.47 29.33
CA GLY A 236 -11.04 22.89 30.38
C GLY A 236 -9.60 22.97 29.87
N THR A 237 -8.68 22.37 30.63
CA THR A 237 -7.24 22.41 30.33
C THR A 237 -6.80 21.22 29.47
N ALA A 238 -6.04 21.51 28.43
CA ALA A 238 -5.27 20.54 27.66
C ALA A 238 -3.77 20.75 27.91
N ASP A 239 -3.10 19.73 28.47
CA ASP A 239 -1.68 19.71 28.74
C ASP A 239 -0.95 18.79 27.74
N ILE A 240 -0.12 19.37 26.88
CA ILE A 240 0.67 18.66 25.87
C ILE A 240 2.14 18.72 26.25
N GLY A 241 2.74 17.59 26.61
CA GLY A 241 4.14 17.50 27.00
C GLY A 241 5.10 17.69 25.81
N ALA A 242 6.32 18.18 26.10
CA ALA A 242 7.32 18.56 25.09
C ALA A 242 7.69 17.45 24.07
N ASN A 243 7.66 16.19 24.50
CA ASN A 243 8.06 15.03 23.68
C ASN A 243 6.86 14.29 23.06
N THR A 244 5.68 14.90 23.05
CA THR A 244 4.50 14.32 22.39
C THR A 244 4.73 14.23 20.89
N VAL A 245 4.29 13.12 20.28
CA VAL A 245 4.34 12.93 18.83
C VAL A 245 2.92 12.74 18.30
N PHE A 246 2.48 13.63 17.42
CA PHE A 246 1.23 13.54 16.69
C PHE A 246 1.48 12.91 15.31
N THR A 247 0.68 11.91 14.95
CA THR A 247 0.77 11.23 13.66
C THR A 247 -0.55 11.41 12.91
N PRO A 248 -0.59 12.16 11.80
CA PRO A 248 -1.74 12.15 10.91
C PRO A 248 -2.01 10.74 10.39
N VAL A 249 -3.26 10.31 10.44
CA VAL A 249 -3.72 9.01 9.95
C VAL A 249 -4.79 9.28 8.90
N PHE A 250 -4.44 9.08 7.63
CA PHE A 250 -5.35 9.29 6.51
C PHE A 250 -6.13 8.01 6.25
N SER A 251 -7.45 8.09 6.29
CA SER A 251 -8.32 6.99 5.84
C SER A 251 -8.67 7.11 4.35
N GLN A 252 -8.46 8.27 3.75
CA GLN A 252 -8.73 8.57 2.34
C GLN A 252 -7.66 9.53 1.79
N PHE A 253 -7.48 9.52 0.47
CA PHE A 253 -6.62 10.50 -0.19
C PHE A 253 -7.23 11.91 -0.11
N VAL A 254 -6.37 12.91 0.11
CA VAL A 254 -6.76 14.32 0.15
C VAL A 254 -6.07 15.06 -1.00
N ALA A 255 -6.86 15.42 -2.00
CA ALA A 255 -6.36 15.98 -3.26
C ALA A 255 -6.08 17.49 -3.22
N SER A 256 -6.32 18.17 -2.10
CA SER A 256 -6.22 19.62 -2.01
C SER A 256 -5.69 20.09 -0.67
N PRO A 257 -4.93 21.19 -0.64
CA PRO A 257 -4.48 21.78 0.61
C PRO A 257 -5.62 22.10 1.57
N PHE A 258 -5.36 21.95 2.87
CA PHE A 258 -6.33 22.33 3.89
C PHE A 258 -5.65 22.74 5.20
N THR A 259 -6.44 23.37 6.07
CA THR A 259 -6.11 23.56 7.48
C THR A 259 -7.24 22.95 8.30
N LEU A 260 -6.90 21.97 9.12
CA LEU A 260 -7.84 21.25 9.97
C LEU A 260 -7.58 21.61 11.43
N ARG A 261 -8.62 22.07 12.13
CA ARG A 261 -8.57 22.18 13.59
C ARG A 261 -8.40 20.78 14.18
N VAL A 262 -7.31 20.51 14.88
CA VAL A 262 -7.11 19.21 15.54
C VAL A 262 -7.51 19.24 17.01
N LEU A 263 -7.24 20.36 17.69
CA LEU A 263 -7.54 20.52 19.11
C LEU A 263 -8.01 21.94 19.41
N ASN A 264 -9.11 22.03 20.16
CA ASN A 264 -9.54 23.24 20.86
C ASN A 264 -9.42 23.03 22.37
N ALA A 265 -8.98 24.05 23.12
CA ALA A 265 -9.02 24.04 24.57
C ALA A 265 -9.27 25.41 25.19
N THR A 266 -10.01 25.47 26.31
CA THR A 266 -10.14 26.72 27.10
C THR A 266 -8.78 27.20 27.62
N THR A 267 -7.92 26.27 28.02
CA THR A 267 -6.52 26.54 28.33
C THR A 267 -5.67 25.47 27.66
N LEU A 268 -4.71 25.88 26.82
CA LEU A 268 -3.77 24.97 26.16
C LEU A 268 -2.36 25.25 26.67
N ASN A 269 -1.77 24.26 27.34
CA ASN A 269 -0.37 24.28 27.76
C ASN A 269 0.43 23.37 26.83
N VAL A 270 1.44 23.91 26.16
CA VAL A 270 2.33 23.14 25.28
C VAL A 270 3.76 23.21 25.82
N GLY A 271 4.34 22.06 26.11
CA GLY A 271 5.67 21.94 26.73
C GLY A 271 6.85 22.21 25.78
N GLY A 272 6.60 22.52 24.51
CA GLY A 272 7.62 22.76 23.49
C GLY A 272 7.03 23.28 22.18
N PRO A 273 7.86 23.50 21.14
CA PRO A 273 7.37 23.94 19.84
C PRO A 273 6.43 22.92 19.20
N ILE A 274 5.21 23.33 18.85
CA ILE A 274 4.22 22.39 18.26
C ILE A 274 4.68 21.82 16.91
N SER A 275 5.48 22.58 16.16
CA SER A 275 6.03 22.16 14.86
C SER A 275 6.99 20.98 14.97
N SER A 276 7.65 20.78 16.13
CA SER A 276 8.52 19.61 16.36
C SER A 276 7.77 18.39 16.91
N MET A 277 6.46 18.51 17.16
CA MET A 277 5.62 17.43 17.68
C MET A 277 4.94 16.63 16.57
N LEU A 278 5.13 16.96 15.30
CA LEU A 278 4.64 16.16 14.19
C LEU A 278 5.55 14.95 13.96
N ASN A 279 4.97 13.79 13.64
CA ASN A 279 5.72 12.60 13.28
C ASN A 279 6.54 12.83 12.00
N ALA A 280 7.84 12.51 12.05
CA ALA A 280 8.74 12.63 10.92
C ALA A 280 8.41 11.68 9.75
N ASN A 281 7.67 10.59 10.01
CA ASN A 281 7.26 9.61 9.00
C ASN A 281 5.86 9.92 8.44
N ALA A 282 5.56 11.19 8.19
CA ALA A 282 4.35 11.59 7.48
C ALA A 282 4.34 11.03 6.03
N PRO A 283 3.16 10.88 5.41
CA PRO A 283 3.05 10.50 4.01
C PRO A 283 3.90 11.41 3.11
N TYR A 284 4.75 10.82 2.26
CA TYR A 284 5.71 11.59 1.45
C TYR A 284 5.01 12.52 0.46
N ILE A 285 3.79 12.20 0.03
CA ILE A 285 2.99 13.03 -0.91
C ILE A 285 2.55 14.37 -0.33
N TYR A 286 2.61 14.53 0.99
CA TYR A 286 2.16 15.73 1.67
C TYR A 286 3.31 16.48 2.33
N ASP A 287 3.20 17.81 2.33
CA ASP A 287 3.89 18.66 3.28
C ASP A 287 2.95 18.93 4.45
N LEU A 288 3.33 18.46 5.63
CA LEU A 288 2.52 18.53 6.83
C LEU A 288 3.18 19.42 7.88
N GLN A 289 2.37 20.25 8.52
CA GLN A 289 2.82 21.09 9.62
C GLN A 289 1.76 21.15 10.71
N LEU A 290 2.18 21.07 11.97
CA LEU A 290 1.35 21.50 13.09
C LEU A 290 1.65 22.96 13.42
N VAL A 291 0.58 23.74 13.57
CA VAL A 291 0.65 25.15 13.92
C VAL A 291 -0.24 25.44 15.12
N GLN A 292 0.13 26.47 15.87
CA GLN A 292 -0.71 27.02 16.93
C GLN A 292 -1.30 28.35 16.42
N PRO A 293 -2.50 28.33 15.80
CA PRO A 293 -3.09 29.54 15.20
C PRO A 293 -3.42 30.61 16.25
N ASN A 294 -3.62 30.22 17.50
CA ASN A 294 -3.84 31.08 18.66
C ASN A 294 -3.50 30.31 19.95
N ALA A 295 -3.56 30.99 21.11
CA ALA A 295 -3.17 30.40 22.40
C ALA A 295 -3.99 29.17 22.84
N ASN A 296 -5.10 28.86 22.18
CA ASN A 296 -6.12 27.89 22.61
C ASN A 296 -6.38 26.77 21.61
N ALA A 297 -5.63 26.70 20.52
CA ALA A 297 -5.89 25.75 19.45
C ALA A 297 -4.60 25.20 18.82
N ILE A 298 -4.72 24.02 18.21
CA ILE A 298 -3.71 23.42 17.33
C ILE A 298 -4.40 23.08 16.01
N ASP A 299 -3.76 23.44 14.90
CA ASP A 299 -4.20 23.10 13.55
C ASP A 299 -3.16 22.21 12.87
N LEU A 300 -3.64 21.27 12.03
CA LEU A 300 -2.85 20.55 11.05
C LEU A 300 -3.01 21.26 9.70
N VAL A 301 -1.90 21.74 9.16
CA VAL A 301 -1.82 22.29 7.81
C VAL A 301 -1.25 21.21 6.90
N LEU A 302 -1.90 21.01 5.76
CA LEU A 302 -1.49 20.09 4.72
C LEU A 302 -1.43 20.81 3.39
N ASP A 303 -0.32 20.65 2.70
CA ASP A 303 -0.18 20.92 1.27
C ASP A 303 0.13 19.62 0.53
N VAL A 304 -0.37 19.50 -0.70
CA VAL A 304 -0.05 18.37 -1.58
C VAL A 304 1.18 18.76 -2.39
N LYS A 305 2.26 17.99 -2.28
CA LYS A 305 3.50 18.27 -2.99
C LYS A 305 3.28 18.25 -4.50
N THR A 306 3.83 19.24 -5.17
CA THR A 306 3.88 19.31 -6.63
C THR A 306 4.73 18.18 -7.20
N ALA A 307 4.57 17.88 -8.50
CA ALA A 307 5.39 16.88 -9.19
C ALA A 307 6.91 17.15 -9.03
N SER A 308 7.32 18.41 -8.99
CA SER A 308 8.72 18.78 -8.79
C SER A 308 9.21 18.49 -7.37
N GLU A 309 8.39 18.72 -6.35
CA GLU A 309 8.72 18.45 -4.94
C GLU A 309 8.75 16.95 -4.64
N LEU A 310 8.03 16.15 -5.42
CA LEU A 310 8.05 14.69 -5.39
C LEU A 310 9.23 14.08 -6.15
N GLY A 311 10.04 14.90 -6.84
CA GLY A 311 11.15 14.44 -7.67
C GLY A 311 10.72 13.70 -8.94
N LEU A 312 9.49 13.88 -9.41
CA LEU A 312 8.98 13.18 -10.59
C LEU A 312 9.67 13.69 -11.87
N ASN A 313 9.99 12.76 -12.77
CA ASN A 313 10.51 13.11 -14.08
C ASN A 313 9.41 13.68 -15.01
N THR A 314 9.79 14.16 -16.19
CA THR A 314 8.84 14.81 -17.13
C THR A 314 7.67 13.90 -17.51
N ARG A 315 7.92 12.59 -17.63
CA ARG A 315 6.90 11.60 -18.01
C ARG A 315 5.91 11.35 -16.88
N GLU A 316 6.41 11.15 -15.67
CA GLU A 316 5.61 10.96 -14.46
C GLU A 316 4.79 12.21 -14.11
N ALA A 317 5.41 13.39 -14.22
CA ALA A 317 4.74 14.67 -14.02
C ALA A 317 3.58 14.88 -15.02
N GLY A 318 3.69 14.35 -16.24
CA GLY A 318 2.63 14.39 -17.25
C GLY A 318 1.35 13.65 -16.84
N ALA A 319 1.45 12.66 -15.94
CA ALA A 319 0.33 11.91 -15.41
C ALA A 319 -0.15 12.39 -14.03
N TYR A 320 0.50 13.40 -13.44
CA TYR A 320 0.26 13.85 -12.06
C TYR A 320 -1.23 14.08 -11.75
N SER A 321 -1.93 14.88 -12.54
CA SER A 321 -3.35 15.15 -12.29
C SER A 321 -4.24 13.91 -12.45
N ALA A 322 -3.89 13.00 -13.36
CA ALA A 322 -4.65 11.76 -13.58
C ALA A 322 -4.45 10.78 -12.42
N VAL A 323 -3.21 10.62 -11.95
CA VAL A 323 -2.89 9.79 -10.77
C VAL A 323 -3.57 10.34 -9.53
N LEU A 324 -3.49 11.65 -9.26
CA LEU A 324 -4.18 12.24 -8.09
C LEU A 324 -5.70 12.04 -8.15
N ASN A 325 -6.29 12.10 -9.35
CA ASN A 325 -7.72 11.84 -9.52
C ASN A 325 -8.05 10.36 -9.23
N LEU A 326 -7.23 9.43 -9.71
CA LEU A 326 -7.38 7.99 -9.42
C LEU A 326 -7.32 7.73 -7.91
N LEU A 327 -6.35 8.31 -7.20
CA LEU A 327 -6.23 8.17 -5.74
C LEU A 327 -7.45 8.70 -4.98
N GLY A 328 -8.12 9.71 -5.52
CA GLY A 328 -9.36 10.24 -4.93
C GLY A 328 -10.61 9.43 -5.25
N GLN A 329 -10.54 8.49 -6.21
CA GLN A 329 -11.64 7.60 -6.58
C GLN A 329 -11.50 6.21 -5.95
N ASP A 330 -10.28 5.76 -5.69
CA ASP A 330 -9.96 4.47 -5.09
C ASP A 330 -9.36 4.67 -3.69
N ASP A 331 -10.19 4.47 -2.67
CA ASP A 331 -9.81 4.68 -1.26
C ASP A 331 -8.69 3.72 -0.82
N ASP A 332 -8.65 2.49 -1.33
CA ASP A 332 -7.62 1.51 -0.96
C ASP A 332 -6.26 1.92 -1.55
N LEU A 333 -6.23 2.30 -2.82
CA LEU A 333 -5.01 2.82 -3.46
C LEU A 333 -4.57 4.14 -2.81
N GLY A 334 -5.51 5.04 -2.51
CA GLY A 334 -5.26 6.29 -1.81
C GLY A 334 -4.64 6.06 -0.43
N ALA A 335 -5.19 5.14 0.36
CA ALA A 335 -4.66 4.75 1.66
C ALA A 335 -3.27 4.11 1.55
N ALA A 336 -3.05 3.26 0.53
CA ALA A 336 -1.77 2.60 0.31
C ALA A 336 -0.66 3.58 -0.07
N LEU A 337 -0.90 4.52 -1.00
CA LEU A 337 0.09 5.52 -1.38
C LEU A 337 0.37 6.50 -0.23
N THR A 338 -0.67 6.91 0.51
CA THR A 338 -0.49 7.79 1.67
C THR A 338 0.16 7.09 2.86
N SER A 339 0.35 5.76 2.83
CA SER A 339 1.16 5.07 3.85
C SER A 339 2.68 5.21 3.65
N ILE A 340 3.12 5.61 2.44
CA ILE A 340 4.54 5.68 2.08
C ILE A 340 5.16 6.96 2.64
N ALA A 341 6.22 6.83 3.43
CA ALA A 341 6.90 7.97 4.07
C ALA A 341 8.24 8.37 3.41
N THR A 342 8.76 7.55 2.49
CA THR A 342 10.10 7.76 1.90
C THR A 342 10.02 8.08 0.42
N GLU A 343 10.94 8.93 -0.04
CA GLU A 343 11.03 9.36 -1.44
C GLU A 343 11.19 8.18 -2.40
N GLY A 344 12.17 7.29 -2.16
CA GLY A 344 12.47 6.21 -3.08
C GLY A 344 11.38 5.13 -3.17
N GLU A 345 10.64 4.90 -2.09
CA GLU A 345 9.46 4.02 -2.12
C GLU A 345 8.29 4.69 -2.85
N PHE A 346 8.11 5.99 -2.64
CA PHE A 346 7.05 6.75 -3.31
C PHE A 346 7.28 6.84 -4.81
N GLN A 347 8.49 7.19 -5.24
CA GLN A 347 8.86 7.28 -6.65
C GLN A 347 8.74 5.93 -7.36
N ARG A 348 9.12 4.83 -6.70
CA ARG A 348 8.89 3.47 -7.22
C ARG A 348 7.41 3.16 -7.37
N GLY A 349 6.61 3.37 -6.33
CA GLY A 349 5.17 3.12 -6.39
C GLY A 349 4.47 3.99 -7.44
N TRP A 350 4.91 5.24 -7.59
CA TRP A 350 4.44 6.14 -8.64
C TRP A 350 4.81 5.63 -10.04
N ALA A 351 6.07 5.23 -10.25
CA ALA A 351 6.52 4.64 -11.50
C ALA A 351 5.77 3.34 -11.83
N ASP A 352 5.45 2.54 -10.81
CA ASP A 352 4.67 1.32 -10.95
C ASP A 352 3.22 1.59 -11.40
N LEU A 353 2.63 2.75 -11.11
CA LEU A 353 1.32 3.13 -11.64
C LEU A 353 1.36 3.51 -13.13
N MET A 354 2.53 3.85 -13.66
CA MET A 354 2.70 4.28 -15.04
C MET A 354 2.78 3.07 -15.99
N PRO A 355 2.30 3.17 -17.25
CA PRO A 355 2.57 2.17 -18.28
C PRO A 355 4.08 2.04 -18.57
N GLY A 356 4.51 1.13 -19.46
CA GLY A 356 5.90 1.07 -19.92
C GLY A 356 6.30 2.25 -20.82
N SER A 357 7.59 2.58 -20.89
CA SER A 357 8.11 3.67 -21.75
C SER A 357 8.46 3.23 -23.16
N ASP A 358 8.05 4.03 -24.16
CA ASP A 358 8.43 3.85 -25.58
C ASP A 358 9.94 3.97 -25.83
N ALA A 359 10.67 4.60 -24.90
CA ALA A 359 12.12 4.73 -25.00
C ALA A 359 12.80 3.36 -24.97
N ALA A 360 12.31 2.41 -24.16
CA ALA A 360 12.82 1.04 -24.11
C ALA A 360 12.63 0.32 -25.46
N VAL A 361 11.43 0.45 -26.03
CA VAL A 361 11.06 -0.13 -27.34
C VAL A 361 11.97 0.38 -28.45
N LEU A 362 12.13 1.70 -28.55
CA LEU A 362 12.98 2.32 -29.58
C LEU A 362 14.42 1.81 -29.53
N ARG A 363 14.95 1.54 -28.33
CA ARG A 363 16.32 1.03 -28.17
C ARG A 363 16.46 -0.39 -28.72
N VAL A 364 15.53 -1.28 -28.39
CA VAL A 364 15.49 -2.64 -28.95
C VAL A 364 15.43 -2.59 -30.47
N LEU A 365 14.47 -1.86 -31.04
CA LEU A 365 14.30 -1.77 -32.49
C LEU A 365 15.54 -1.18 -33.18
N SER A 366 16.22 -0.23 -32.55
CA SER A 366 17.47 0.33 -33.08
C SER A 366 18.63 -0.67 -33.07
N SER A 367 18.67 -1.52 -32.05
CA SER A 367 19.67 -2.58 -31.94
C SER A 367 19.50 -3.61 -33.03
N ASN A 368 18.25 -4.05 -33.26
CA ASN A 368 17.93 -4.97 -34.34
C ASN A 368 18.34 -4.42 -35.69
N ALA A 369 17.97 -3.16 -35.95
CA ALA A 369 18.30 -2.47 -37.18
C ALA A 369 19.81 -2.46 -37.42
N THR A 370 20.58 -2.15 -36.37
CA THR A 370 22.05 -2.11 -36.42
C THR A 370 22.65 -3.49 -36.64
N ALA A 371 22.15 -4.53 -35.95
CA ALA A 371 22.65 -5.89 -36.06
C ALA A 371 22.33 -6.51 -37.43
N ALA A 372 21.08 -6.38 -37.90
CA ALA A 372 20.67 -6.83 -39.22
C ALA A 372 21.44 -6.08 -40.32
N PHE A 373 21.61 -4.76 -40.19
CA PHE A 373 22.44 -4.00 -41.13
C PHE A 373 23.90 -4.44 -41.09
N GLY A 374 24.45 -4.64 -39.89
CA GLY A 374 25.80 -5.16 -39.67
C GLY A 374 26.02 -6.49 -40.40
N ALA A 375 25.08 -7.42 -40.30
CA ALA A 375 25.12 -8.70 -40.99
C ALA A 375 25.11 -8.54 -42.52
N THR A 376 24.24 -7.66 -43.04
CA THR A 376 24.23 -7.36 -44.49
C THR A 376 25.53 -6.68 -44.94
N ALA A 377 26.09 -5.75 -44.16
CA ALA A 377 27.33 -5.05 -44.47
C ALA A 377 28.56 -5.98 -44.41
N HIS A 378 28.60 -6.89 -43.44
CA HIS A 378 29.66 -7.89 -43.33
C HIS A 378 29.62 -8.88 -44.50
N ARG A 379 28.42 -9.32 -44.90
CA ARG A 379 28.24 -10.13 -46.11
C ARG A 379 28.79 -9.42 -47.35
N LEU A 380 28.56 -8.11 -47.47
CA LEU A 380 29.07 -7.28 -48.56
C LEU A 380 30.60 -7.17 -48.57
N ASP A 381 31.22 -6.97 -47.40
CA ASP A 381 32.67 -6.92 -47.27
C ASP A 381 33.35 -8.27 -47.61
N LEU A 382 32.70 -9.40 -47.30
CA LEU A 382 33.19 -10.74 -47.64
C LEU A 382 33.14 -11.03 -49.15
N ILE A 383 32.18 -10.45 -49.88
CA ILE A 383 32.05 -10.63 -51.34
C ILE A 383 33.16 -9.88 -52.10
N ALA A 384 33.61 -8.72 -51.60
CA ALA A 384 34.74 -7.99 -52.21
C ALA A 384 36.01 -8.85 -52.35
N ASN A 385 36.13 -9.93 -51.57
CA ASN A 385 37.24 -10.87 -51.58
C ASN A 385 36.99 -12.15 -52.41
N LYS A 386 35.80 -12.33 -53.02
CA LYS A 386 35.42 -13.54 -53.80
C LYS A 386 34.64 -13.18 -55.09
N PRO A 387 35.32 -12.65 -56.12
CA PRO A 387 34.69 -12.08 -57.32
C PRO A 387 33.98 -13.10 -58.25
N ASP A 388 34.25 -14.40 -58.12
CA ASP A 388 33.80 -15.44 -59.06
C ASP A 388 32.51 -16.18 -58.63
N ALA A 389 31.90 -15.83 -57.49
CA ALA A 389 30.67 -16.49 -57.03
C ALA A 389 29.42 -15.80 -57.62
N PRO A 390 28.44 -16.54 -58.19
CA PRO A 390 27.23 -15.94 -58.77
C PRO A 390 26.25 -15.34 -57.74
N GLY A 391 26.49 -15.62 -56.45
CA GLY A 391 25.64 -15.25 -55.33
C GLY A 391 26.02 -16.03 -54.08
N GLY A 392 25.21 -15.92 -53.02
CA GLY A 392 25.36 -16.78 -51.85
C GLY A 392 24.21 -16.66 -50.87
N ALA A 393 24.19 -17.59 -49.92
CA ALA A 393 23.31 -17.56 -48.76
C ALA A 393 24.16 -17.37 -47.50
N TRP A 394 23.60 -16.70 -46.51
CA TRP A 394 24.25 -16.46 -45.23
C TRP A 394 23.23 -16.55 -44.09
N VAL A 395 23.76 -16.86 -42.91
CA VAL A 395 23.05 -16.84 -41.63
C VAL A 395 23.99 -16.21 -40.62
N GLU A 396 23.47 -15.32 -39.79
CA GLU A 396 24.20 -14.64 -38.73
C GLU A 396 23.35 -14.58 -37.47
N GLU A 397 23.94 -14.98 -36.35
CA GLU A 397 23.36 -14.86 -35.02
C GLU A 397 23.96 -13.65 -34.31
N PHE A 398 23.16 -12.90 -33.57
CA PHE A 398 23.61 -11.74 -32.82
C PHE A 398 22.95 -11.68 -31.44
N GLY A 399 23.73 -11.23 -30.45
CA GLY A 399 23.26 -10.93 -29.11
C GLY A 399 23.35 -9.44 -28.86
N VAL A 400 22.35 -8.89 -28.16
CA VAL A 400 22.28 -7.47 -27.84
C VAL A 400 22.13 -7.32 -26.33
N TYR A 401 22.82 -6.34 -25.77
CA TYR A 401 22.65 -5.93 -24.38
C TYR A 401 22.65 -4.41 -24.35
N HIS A 402 21.63 -3.84 -23.71
CA HIS A 402 21.43 -2.41 -23.60
C HIS A 402 21.35 -2.01 -22.14
N THR A 403 21.96 -0.88 -21.83
CA THR A 403 21.76 -0.19 -20.56
C THR A 403 21.72 1.30 -20.85
N THR A 404 20.79 1.98 -20.20
CA THR A 404 20.63 3.43 -20.26
C THR A 404 20.39 3.94 -18.86
N ASP A 405 21.14 4.98 -18.49
CA ASP A 405 20.96 5.64 -17.21
C ASP A 405 19.65 6.43 -17.18
N GLU A 406 19.13 6.62 -15.99
CA GLU A 406 18.00 7.51 -15.73
C GLU A 406 18.28 8.93 -16.23
N THR A 407 17.24 9.58 -16.78
CA THR A 407 17.29 10.98 -17.21
C THR A 407 16.11 11.75 -16.66
N SER A 408 16.14 13.08 -16.77
CA SER A 408 14.98 13.93 -16.42
C SER A 408 13.70 13.65 -17.24
N ARG A 409 13.77 12.79 -18.25
CA ARG A 409 12.65 12.42 -19.13
C ARG A 409 12.16 10.99 -18.95
N SER A 410 12.96 10.09 -18.40
CA SER A 410 12.63 8.67 -18.29
C SER A 410 13.48 7.97 -17.24
N LEU A 411 12.95 6.88 -16.71
CA LEU A 411 13.71 5.90 -15.96
C LEU A 411 14.84 5.31 -16.81
N GLY A 412 15.82 4.73 -16.13
CA GLY A 412 16.83 3.89 -16.77
C GLY A 412 16.19 2.65 -17.37
N VAL A 413 16.83 2.08 -18.38
CA VAL A 413 16.37 0.84 -19.02
C VAL A 413 17.57 -0.06 -19.20
N ASP A 414 17.43 -1.31 -18.78
CA ASP A 414 18.40 -2.37 -19.03
C ASP A 414 17.73 -3.63 -19.57
N GLY A 415 18.48 -4.42 -20.33
CA GLY A 415 17.94 -5.60 -20.93
C GLY A 415 18.81 -6.13 -22.06
N GLY A 416 18.31 -7.17 -22.71
CA GLY A 416 19.05 -7.83 -23.77
C GLY A 416 18.20 -8.77 -24.57
N GLY A 417 18.78 -9.24 -25.66
CA GLY A 417 18.09 -10.05 -26.62
C GLY A 417 19.02 -10.87 -27.47
N PHE A 418 18.41 -11.72 -28.28
CA PHE A 418 19.06 -12.57 -29.24
C PHE A 418 18.29 -12.51 -30.55
N GLY A 419 19.02 -12.52 -31.66
CA GLY A 419 18.43 -12.54 -32.97
C GLY A 419 19.22 -13.39 -33.95
N VAL A 420 18.53 -13.76 -35.03
CA VAL A 420 19.08 -14.45 -36.18
C VAL A 420 18.63 -13.76 -37.44
N ALA A 421 19.57 -13.48 -38.32
CA ALA A 421 19.31 -12.97 -39.65
C ALA A 421 19.80 -13.97 -40.70
N ALA A 422 19.04 -14.13 -41.76
CA ALA A 422 19.40 -14.97 -42.89
C ALA A 422 19.06 -14.26 -44.19
N GLY A 423 19.92 -14.42 -45.19
CA GLY A 423 19.73 -13.75 -46.46
C GLY A 423 20.30 -14.52 -47.64
N ILE A 424 19.85 -14.10 -48.82
CA ILE A 424 20.32 -14.59 -50.11
C ILE A 424 20.60 -13.40 -51.02
N ASP A 425 21.71 -13.47 -51.73
CA ASP A 425 22.13 -12.45 -52.70
C ASP A 425 22.54 -13.06 -54.04
N VAL A 426 22.42 -12.23 -55.08
CA VAL A 426 22.94 -12.48 -56.41
C VAL A 426 23.93 -11.39 -56.79
N LEU A 427 25.03 -11.77 -57.43
CA LEU A 427 26.01 -10.83 -57.98
C LEU A 427 25.62 -10.51 -59.41
N SER A 428 25.39 -9.22 -59.70
CA SER A 428 24.92 -8.84 -61.02
C SER A 428 26.03 -8.78 -62.07
N ASN A 429 27.29 -8.48 -61.71
CA ASN A 429 28.45 -8.30 -62.63
C ASN A 429 29.81 -8.25 -61.88
N GLY A 430 29.98 -8.96 -60.76
CA GLY A 430 31.22 -8.95 -59.95
C GLY A 430 31.51 -7.64 -59.17
N THR A 431 30.76 -6.57 -59.42
CA THR A 431 30.93 -5.23 -58.78
C THR A 431 29.68 -4.75 -58.05
N ALA A 432 28.54 -5.41 -58.26
CA ALA A 432 27.28 -5.06 -57.61
C ALA A 432 26.58 -6.33 -57.15
N LEU A 433 25.88 -6.23 -56.02
CA LEU A 433 24.94 -7.25 -55.58
C LEU A 433 23.63 -6.66 -55.09
N ILE A 434 22.62 -7.50 -55.13
CA ILE A 434 21.32 -7.27 -54.56
C ILE A 434 20.88 -8.55 -53.85
N GLY A 435 20.27 -8.40 -52.69
CA GLY A 435 19.79 -9.52 -51.90
C GLY A 435 18.54 -9.16 -51.12
N ALA A 436 17.94 -10.22 -50.59
CA ALA A 436 16.83 -10.14 -49.65
C ALA A 436 17.23 -10.86 -48.36
N TYR A 437 16.72 -10.39 -47.24
CA TYR A 437 16.95 -11.00 -45.94
C TYR A 437 15.68 -11.02 -45.10
N ALA A 438 15.66 -11.94 -44.15
CA ALA A 438 14.72 -11.96 -43.04
C ALA A 438 15.51 -11.98 -41.73
N ALA A 439 14.98 -11.33 -40.70
CA ALA A 439 15.55 -11.37 -39.36
C ALA A 439 14.47 -11.57 -38.30
N LEU A 440 14.79 -12.39 -37.31
CA LEU A 440 14.02 -12.64 -36.12
C LEU A 440 14.81 -12.14 -34.92
N GLU A 441 14.17 -11.43 -34.01
CA GLU A 441 14.78 -10.97 -32.76
C GLU A 441 13.78 -11.10 -31.62
N SER A 442 14.28 -11.49 -30.44
CA SER A 442 13.55 -11.41 -29.19
C SER A 442 14.42 -10.69 -28.16
N ALA A 443 13.85 -9.71 -27.47
CA ALA A 443 14.50 -9.00 -26.39
C ALA A 443 13.56 -8.80 -25.20
N GLU A 444 14.11 -8.83 -24.00
CA GLU A 444 13.43 -8.41 -22.79
C GLU A 444 14.13 -7.16 -22.24
N MET A 445 13.33 -6.15 -21.90
CA MET A 445 13.80 -4.89 -21.33
C MET A 445 13.04 -4.60 -20.04
N GLU A 446 13.71 -4.01 -19.07
CA GLU A 446 13.10 -3.60 -17.81
C GLU A 446 13.47 -2.15 -17.50
N GLU A 447 12.50 -1.38 -16.98
CA GLU A 447 12.75 -0.04 -16.48
C GLU A 447 13.32 -0.12 -15.06
N SER A 448 14.52 0.43 -14.86
CA SER A 448 15.18 0.46 -13.56
C SER A 448 14.35 1.27 -12.55
N GLY A 449 14.34 0.83 -11.29
CA GLY A 449 13.67 1.55 -10.21
C GLY A 449 12.21 1.17 -9.98
N ARG A 450 11.61 0.37 -10.86
CA ARG A 450 10.28 -0.25 -10.67
C ARG A 450 10.36 -1.50 -9.78
N THR A 451 9.20 -2.06 -9.39
CA THR A 451 9.17 -3.30 -8.62
C THR A 451 9.48 -4.52 -9.49
N SER A 452 8.76 -4.66 -10.61
CA SER A 452 9.07 -5.59 -11.70
C SER A 452 8.26 -5.17 -12.91
N ALA A 453 8.92 -4.90 -14.04
CA ALA A 453 8.22 -4.42 -15.25
C ALA A 453 8.89 -4.91 -16.54
N PRO A 454 9.01 -6.23 -16.76
CA PRO A 454 9.55 -6.77 -17.99
C PRO A 454 8.65 -6.45 -19.19
N LEU A 455 9.28 -5.91 -20.22
CA LEU A 455 8.71 -5.70 -21.55
C LEU A 455 9.43 -6.63 -22.53
N ASN A 456 8.69 -7.62 -23.00
CA ASN A 456 9.15 -8.54 -24.03
C ASN A 456 8.78 -7.98 -25.41
N VAL A 457 9.77 -7.94 -26.30
CA VAL A 457 9.66 -7.46 -27.68
C VAL A 457 10.14 -8.56 -28.60
N ALA A 458 9.26 -9.05 -29.48
CA ALA A 458 9.62 -9.98 -30.54
C ALA A 458 9.42 -9.28 -31.89
N GLN A 459 10.40 -9.35 -32.77
CA GLN A 459 10.34 -8.73 -34.09
C GLN A 459 10.63 -9.74 -35.19
N THR A 460 9.80 -9.73 -36.22
CA THR A 460 10.06 -10.37 -37.51
C THR A 460 10.19 -9.30 -38.58
N SER A 461 11.33 -9.22 -39.25
CA SER A 461 11.58 -8.24 -40.31
C SER A 461 12.01 -8.86 -41.63
N PHE A 462 11.65 -8.18 -42.71
CA PHE A 462 12.02 -8.53 -44.08
C PHE A 462 12.62 -7.31 -44.74
N GLY A 463 13.73 -7.50 -45.44
CA GLY A 463 14.42 -6.39 -46.08
C GLY A 463 15.12 -6.75 -47.37
N LEU A 464 15.51 -5.70 -48.07
CA LEU A 464 16.34 -5.76 -49.26
C LEU A 464 17.65 -5.05 -48.95
N TYR A 465 18.74 -5.58 -49.46
CA TYR A 465 20.05 -4.95 -49.37
C TYR A 465 20.74 -4.94 -50.72
N GLY A 466 21.60 -3.97 -50.91
CA GLY A 466 22.38 -3.80 -52.12
C GLY A 466 23.72 -3.19 -51.83
N GLY A 467 24.70 -3.58 -52.64
CA GLY A 467 26.05 -3.06 -52.53
C GLY A 467 26.67 -2.88 -53.91
N TRP A 468 27.50 -1.87 -54.03
CA TRP A 468 28.27 -1.57 -55.21
C TRP A 468 29.70 -1.24 -54.82
N VAL A 469 30.66 -1.82 -55.54
CA VAL A 469 32.09 -1.62 -55.34
C VAL A 469 32.71 -1.18 -56.65
N ASN A 470 33.49 -0.10 -56.61
CA ASN A 470 34.25 0.43 -57.73
C ASN A 470 35.64 0.89 -57.28
N GLY A 471 36.65 0.07 -57.57
CA GLY A 471 38.02 0.30 -57.10
C GLY A 471 38.07 0.33 -55.58
N ALA A 472 38.53 1.45 -55.02
CA ALA A 472 38.64 1.64 -53.57
C ALA A 472 37.31 2.02 -52.89
N LEU A 473 36.28 2.43 -53.64
CA LEU A 473 35.02 2.89 -53.08
C LEU A 473 33.99 1.74 -53.03
N ALA A 474 33.37 1.56 -51.88
CA ALA A 474 32.22 0.69 -51.68
C ALA A 474 31.04 1.50 -51.13
N VAL A 475 29.86 1.32 -51.72
CA VAL A 475 28.60 1.89 -51.23
C VAL A 475 27.64 0.74 -50.99
N ASN A 476 26.97 0.75 -49.84
CA ASN A 476 25.93 -0.21 -49.54
C ASN A 476 24.76 0.43 -48.82
N GLY A 477 23.64 -0.28 -48.84
CA GLY A 477 22.47 0.09 -48.08
C GLY A 477 21.51 -1.08 -47.94
N ALA A 478 20.64 -0.95 -46.94
CA ALA A 478 19.56 -1.88 -46.69
C ALA A 478 18.31 -1.10 -46.28
N ALA A 479 17.15 -1.67 -46.59
CA ALA A 479 15.87 -1.19 -46.10
C ALA A 479 15.02 -2.38 -45.68
N SER A 480 14.27 -2.22 -44.58
CA SER A 480 13.42 -3.29 -44.06
C SER A 480 12.12 -2.79 -43.47
N TYR A 481 11.18 -3.72 -43.40
CA TYR A 481 9.91 -3.57 -42.74
C TYR A 481 9.73 -4.73 -41.76
N GLY A 482 9.29 -4.43 -40.55
CA GLY A 482 9.11 -5.42 -39.49
C GLY A 482 7.75 -5.37 -38.82
N PHE A 483 7.29 -6.52 -38.39
CA PHE A 483 6.18 -6.70 -37.46
C PHE A 483 6.75 -6.92 -36.07
N VAL A 484 6.17 -6.27 -35.07
CA VAL A 484 6.63 -6.30 -33.69
C VAL A 484 5.49 -6.74 -32.79
N ASP A 485 5.74 -7.77 -31.99
CA ASP A 485 4.84 -8.25 -30.95
C ASP A 485 5.39 -7.82 -29.59
N PHE A 486 4.53 -7.23 -28.76
CA PHE A 486 4.86 -6.76 -27.42
C PHE A 486 4.08 -7.54 -26.39
N THR A 487 4.77 -8.00 -25.34
CA THR A 487 4.14 -8.55 -24.13
C THR A 487 4.68 -7.81 -22.93
N SER A 488 3.80 -7.14 -22.18
CA SER A 488 4.12 -6.53 -20.88
C SER A 488 3.46 -7.34 -19.78
N ASP A 489 4.23 -7.63 -18.74
CA ASP A 489 3.75 -8.33 -17.56
C ASP A 489 4.39 -7.71 -16.32
N ARG A 490 3.75 -6.66 -15.80
CA ARG A 490 4.35 -5.78 -14.80
C ARG A 490 3.63 -5.89 -13.46
N GLN A 491 4.41 -5.85 -12.39
CA GLN A 491 3.91 -5.73 -11.04
C GLN A 491 3.69 -4.26 -10.68
N ILE A 492 2.56 -3.98 -10.05
CA ILE A 492 2.33 -2.74 -9.32
C ILE A 492 2.57 -3.02 -7.86
N ALA A 493 3.46 -2.27 -7.20
CA ALA A 493 3.54 -2.26 -5.75
C ALA A 493 3.49 -0.83 -5.22
N VAL A 494 2.47 -0.54 -4.43
CA VAL A 494 2.25 0.78 -3.82
C VAL A 494 1.96 0.56 -2.34
N GLY A 495 2.93 0.88 -1.48
CA GLY A 495 2.82 0.62 -0.04
C GLY A 495 2.56 -0.87 0.24
N GLY A 496 1.44 -1.17 0.89
CA GLY A 496 1.01 -2.55 1.16
C GLY A 496 0.24 -3.24 0.02
N LEU A 497 -0.12 -2.52 -1.05
CA LEU A 497 -0.86 -3.09 -2.18
C LEU A 497 0.08 -3.64 -3.23
N THR A 498 -0.29 -4.80 -3.77
CA THR A 498 0.39 -5.41 -4.91
C THR A 498 -0.62 -5.92 -5.91
N ASP A 499 -0.42 -5.63 -7.19
CA ASP A 499 -1.22 -6.15 -8.30
C ASP A 499 -0.32 -6.51 -9.48
N ARG A 500 -0.84 -7.25 -10.45
CA ARG A 500 -0.13 -7.66 -11.66
C ARG A 500 -0.95 -7.30 -12.88
N LEU A 501 -0.36 -6.50 -13.75
CA LEU A 501 -0.98 -6.03 -14.98
C LEU A 501 -0.32 -6.66 -16.20
N ARG A 502 -1.15 -7.24 -17.08
CA ARG A 502 -0.72 -7.83 -18.34
C ARG A 502 -1.31 -7.09 -19.54
N ALA A 503 -0.50 -6.91 -20.58
CA ALA A 503 -0.94 -6.44 -21.89
C ALA A 503 -0.16 -7.12 -23.01
N GLU A 504 -0.84 -7.34 -24.14
CA GLU A 504 -0.25 -7.83 -25.38
C GLU A 504 -0.72 -6.93 -26.53
N TRP A 505 0.20 -6.45 -27.35
CA TRP A 505 -0.12 -5.57 -28.49
C TRP A 505 0.89 -5.70 -29.61
N ASN A 506 0.55 -5.11 -30.77
CA ASN A 506 1.35 -5.22 -31.97
C ASN A 506 1.89 -3.86 -32.40
N GLY A 507 2.89 -3.90 -33.28
CA GLY A 507 3.47 -2.74 -33.90
C GLY A 507 4.17 -3.07 -35.21
N GLN A 508 4.73 -2.03 -35.81
CA GLN A 508 5.42 -2.06 -37.08
C GLN A 508 6.69 -1.23 -36.99
N SER A 509 7.78 -1.73 -37.57
CA SER A 509 9.06 -1.02 -37.66
C SER A 509 9.49 -0.86 -39.12
N TYR A 510 10.23 0.20 -39.39
CA TYR A 510 10.76 0.51 -40.71
C TYR A 510 12.20 0.98 -40.51
N THR A 511 13.14 0.40 -41.25
CA THR A 511 14.55 0.78 -41.15
C THR A 511 15.11 1.06 -42.53
N ALA A 512 16.02 2.03 -42.61
CA ALA A 512 16.80 2.31 -43.80
C ALA A 512 18.20 2.72 -43.38
N ALA A 513 19.21 2.10 -43.97
CA ALA A 513 20.61 2.37 -43.67
C ALA A 513 21.40 2.46 -44.97
N ALA A 514 22.39 3.35 -44.99
CA ALA A 514 23.32 3.48 -46.10
C ALA A 514 24.73 3.80 -45.59
N ARG A 515 25.75 3.19 -46.18
CA ARG A 515 27.15 3.38 -45.84
C ARG A 515 28.01 3.50 -47.09
N ALA A 516 28.94 4.46 -47.08
CA ALA A 516 29.98 4.60 -48.09
C ALA A 516 31.35 4.45 -47.42
N THR A 517 32.17 3.56 -47.94
CA THR A 517 33.48 3.18 -47.40
C THR A 517 34.56 3.36 -48.46
N TYR A 518 35.70 3.94 -48.10
CA TYR A 518 36.85 4.06 -49.00
C TYR A 518 38.03 3.24 -48.47
N THR A 519 38.56 2.32 -49.27
CA THR A 519 39.65 1.41 -48.87
C THR A 519 41.01 1.98 -49.24
N MET A 520 41.86 2.19 -48.24
CA MET A 520 43.24 2.63 -48.39
C MET A 520 44.19 1.48 -48.04
N PRO A 521 44.75 0.78 -49.03
CA PRO A 521 45.70 -0.29 -48.77
C PRO A 521 47.02 0.28 -48.22
N LEU A 522 47.44 -0.20 -47.05
CA LEU A 522 48.67 0.18 -46.34
C LEU A 522 49.59 -1.04 -46.17
N GLY A 523 49.80 -1.78 -47.26
CA GLY A 523 50.61 -3.00 -47.28
C GLY A 523 49.85 -4.21 -46.75
N TRP A 524 50.11 -4.61 -45.50
CA TRP A 524 49.45 -5.76 -44.86
C TRP A 524 48.21 -5.38 -44.03
N ILE A 525 47.87 -4.09 -43.98
CA ILE A 525 46.68 -3.53 -43.32
C ILE A 525 45.89 -2.72 -44.36
N ASP A 526 44.56 -2.79 -44.31
CA ASP A 526 43.67 -1.84 -44.98
C ASP A 526 43.11 -0.84 -43.98
N LEU A 527 43.20 0.47 -44.29
CA LEU A 527 42.48 1.51 -43.57
C LEU A 527 41.19 1.85 -44.34
N LYS A 528 40.03 1.70 -43.68
CA LYS A 528 38.71 1.85 -44.31
C LYS A 528 37.85 2.93 -43.63
N PRO A 529 38.12 4.24 -43.83
CA PRO A 529 37.19 5.28 -43.41
C PRO A 529 35.82 5.10 -44.07
N TYR A 530 34.76 5.38 -43.33
CA TYR A 530 33.40 5.31 -43.83
C TYR A 530 32.53 6.44 -43.27
N ILE A 531 31.45 6.72 -43.99
CA ILE A 531 30.30 7.51 -43.51
C ILE A 531 29.07 6.63 -43.61
N ALA A 532 28.20 6.71 -42.60
CA ALA A 532 26.95 5.96 -42.55
C ALA A 532 25.80 6.86 -42.09
N THR A 533 24.59 6.50 -42.50
CA THR A 533 23.35 7.12 -42.04
C THR A 533 22.31 6.04 -41.83
N ASP A 534 21.60 6.15 -40.71
CA ASP A 534 20.57 5.20 -40.30
C ASP A 534 19.28 5.97 -40.01
N TYR A 535 18.16 5.42 -40.46
CA TYR A 535 16.81 5.91 -40.19
C TYR A 535 15.99 4.75 -39.64
N ILE A 536 15.31 5.00 -38.52
CA ILE A 536 14.42 4.06 -37.87
C ILE A 536 13.11 4.78 -37.58
N GLY A 537 12.01 4.15 -37.99
CA GLY A 537 10.67 4.55 -37.60
C GLY A 537 9.94 3.35 -37.00
N PHE A 538 9.06 3.61 -36.05
CA PHE A 538 8.14 2.58 -35.55
C PHE A 538 6.77 3.18 -35.28
N LYS A 539 5.78 2.31 -35.28
CA LYS A 539 4.41 2.60 -34.87
C LYS A 539 3.92 1.44 -34.02
N GLN A 540 3.38 1.71 -32.85
CA GLN A 540 2.70 0.72 -32.03
C GLN A 540 1.20 0.98 -32.00
N ASP A 541 0.42 -0.09 -31.86
CA ASP A 541 -1.02 0.01 -31.65
C ASP A 541 -1.33 0.44 -30.20
N SER A 542 -2.50 1.04 -29.99
CA SER A 542 -2.99 1.31 -28.64
C SER A 542 -3.31 0.00 -27.92
N TYR A 543 -3.03 -0.07 -26.62
CA TYR A 543 -3.33 -1.23 -25.78
C TYR A 543 -4.03 -0.83 -24.48
N SER A 544 -4.62 -1.82 -23.82
CA SER A 544 -5.17 -1.71 -22.48
C SER A 544 -4.56 -2.82 -21.64
N GLU A 545 -4.20 -2.50 -20.41
CA GLU A 545 -3.74 -3.48 -19.43
C GLU A 545 -4.92 -4.12 -18.73
N THR A 546 -4.74 -5.37 -18.28
CA THR A 546 -5.72 -6.13 -17.51
C THR A 546 -5.07 -6.65 -16.24
N ALA A 547 -5.73 -6.48 -15.10
CA ALA A 547 -5.31 -7.06 -13.82
C ALA A 547 -5.55 -8.57 -13.81
N THR A 548 -4.62 -9.34 -13.25
CA THR A 548 -4.65 -10.82 -13.25
C THR A 548 -4.67 -11.43 -11.87
#